data_AF-A0A7W8CI96-F1
#
_entry.id   AF-A0A7W8CI96-F1
#
_cell.length_a   1.000
_cell.length_b   1.000
_cell.length_c   1.000
_cell.angle_alpha   90.00
_cell.angle_beta   90.00
_cell.angle_gamma   90.00
#
_symmetry.space_group_name_H-M   'P 1'
#
loop_
_entity.id
_entity.type
_entity.pdbx_description
1 polymer ?
#
loop_
_entity_poly.entity_id
_entity_poly.type
_entity_poly.pdbx_seq_one_letter_code
_entity_poly.pdbx_strand_id
1 'polypeptide(L)'
;MSELHYDVLVHDGLRRHREQRLPDGSPIISSPVSTTLVYGEHDAVLVDPPMTYEQVQRVGDWIERSGKHLTAVYATHGHGDHWFGTDLLLQRFPDAVPYATDGTIAMMHQQGTAGRAEMWDVDFPDQIPPSPVTYRTVPADGIELEGHRLLAVEVGHTDTDDTTVLHVPSIGLVVAGDVAYNGVHQYLLESAHGGIESWLAALDKVAALQPRAVIAGHKNKDLPDDPAIIERTREYLLNARRLLDEKPSPREYFDQITALYPDHLNVGPVWYSAVALLPEPPSASSVADEVTSWFFDDYLATWIGVGAGTIQRGPEFILDYWSAPLHWSDEDVNQWFMDGPAVVGALQQLHGRLRDAGYAHTAVPDWRVRVYHDDGAAIEVIWSRQRADGTEIERIAAHFEVARGPRGWRIVGIQAVSTPSDSLNNVWLETK
;
A
#
# COMPACT_ATOMS: atom_id res chain seq x y z
N MET A 1 -21.81 -0.54 43.32
CA MET A 1 -20.94 -0.20 42.18
C MET A 1 -21.63 0.95 41.48
N SER A 2 -20.90 2.01 41.16
CA SER A 2 -21.39 3.13 40.33
C SER A 2 -21.89 2.58 38.99
N GLU A 3 -22.87 3.21 38.35
CA GLU A 3 -23.24 2.85 36.98
C GLU A 3 -22.16 3.39 36.04
N LEU A 4 -21.75 2.59 35.04
CA LEU A 4 -20.86 3.10 34.01
C LEU A 4 -21.66 3.82 32.93
N HIS A 5 -21.01 4.80 32.30
CA HIS A 5 -21.52 5.52 31.16
C HIS A 5 -20.45 5.56 30.07
N TYR A 6 -20.84 5.98 28.86
CA TYR A 6 -19.89 6.23 27.79
C TYR A 6 -20.31 7.47 27.00
N ASP A 7 -19.30 8.16 26.47
CA ASP A 7 -19.47 9.20 25.46
C ASP A 7 -18.52 8.90 24.28
N VAL A 8 -18.90 9.33 23.08
CA VAL A 8 -18.11 9.12 21.86
C VAL A 8 -17.79 10.47 21.23
N LEU A 9 -16.52 10.69 20.93
CA LEU A 9 -16.05 11.81 20.14
C LEU A 9 -15.66 11.31 18.74
N VAL A 10 -16.31 11.84 17.71
CA VAL A 10 -15.99 11.51 16.32
C VAL A 10 -15.27 12.68 15.67
N HIS A 11 -14.08 12.41 15.14
CA HIS A 11 -13.32 13.34 14.33
C HIS A 11 -13.70 13.17 12.85
N ASP A 12 -13.94 14.29 12.16
CA ASP A 12 -14.19 14.25 10.72
C ASP A 12 -12.90 13.80 9.99
N GLY A 13 -13.07 13.21 8.82
CA GLY A 13 -11.97 12.73 7.99
C GLY A 13 -11.03 13.85 7.54
N LEU A 14 -9.73 13.55 7.46
CA LEU A 14 -8.68 14.47 7.07
C LEU A 14 -8.30 14.29 5.60
N ARG A 15 -7.99 15.38 4.91
CA ARG A 15 -7.52 15.30 3.53
C ARG A 15 -6.12 14.66 3.50
N ARG A 16 -5.96 13.62 2.68
CA ARG A 16 -4.65 13.02 2.39
C ARG A 16 -3.87 13.92 1.43
N HIS A 17 -2.57 14.06 1.68
CA HIS A 17 -1.67 14.90 0.89
C HIS A 17 -1.28 14.29 -0.46
N ARG A 18 -1.30 12.95 -0.59
CA ARG A 18 -0.92 12.22 -1.81
C ARG A 18 -1.60 12.73 -3.08
N GLU A 19 -0.96 12.49 -4.23
CA GLU A 19 -1.50 12.84 -5.55
C GLU A 19 -2.65 11.96 -6.02
N GLN A 20 -2.82 10.75 -5.44
CA GLN A 20 -3.92 9.85 -5.77
C GLN A 20 -5.27 10.56 -5.62
N ARG A 21 -6.18 10.32 -6.57
CA ARG A 21 -7.52 10.89 -6.62
C ARG A 21 -8.58 9.81 -6.72
N LEU A 22 -9.79 10.19 -6.34
CA LEU A 22 -11.01 9.45 -6.66
C LEU A 22 -11.30 9.50 -8.17
N PRO A 23 -12.17 8.63 -8.70
CA PRO A 23 -12.49 8.59 -10.13
C PRO A 23 -13.05 9.90 -10.71
N ASP A 24 -13.60 10.78 -9.87
CA ASP A 24 -14.09 12.11 -10.26
C ASP A 24 -13.01 13.21 -10.17
N GLY A 25 -11.77 12.85 -9.81
CA GLY A 25 -10.64 13.76 -9.65
C GLY A 25 -10.56 14.44 -8.28
N SER A 26 -11.51 14.19 -7.38
CA SER A 26 -11.49 14.76 -6.02
C SER A 26 -10.41 14.11 -5.14
N PRO A 27 -9.89 14.83 -4.12
CA PRO A 27 -8.88 14.28 -3.22
C PRO A 27 -9.45 13.19 -2.31
N ILE A 28 -8.61 12.24 -1.92
CA ILE A 28 -8.98 11.22 -0.94
C ILE A 28 -8.99 11.85 0.47
N ILE A 29 -10.05 11.58 1.22
CA ILE A 29 -10.22 11.94 2.62
C ILE A 29 -10.08 10.67 3.47
N SER A 30 -9.44 10.73 4.63
CA SER A 30 -9.39 9.62 5.59
C SER A 30 -10.78 9.34 6.17
N SER A 31 -10.98 8.13 6.69
CA SER A 31 -12.21 7.81 7.42
C SER A 31 -12.37 8.74 8.64
N PRO A 32 -13.62 9.09 9.03
CA PRO A 32 -13.87 9.70 10.32
C PRO A 32 -13.53 8.70 11.43
N VAL A 33 -12.93 9.15 12.53
CA VAL A 33 -12.41 8.26 13.60
C VAL A 33 -13.17 8.50 14.90
N SER A 34 -13.60 7.43 15.55
CA SER A 34 -14.26 7.45 16.86
C SER A 34 -13.27 7.20 17.98
N THR A 35 -13.29 8.07 18.98
CA THR A 35 -12.65 7.84 20.28
C THR A 35 -13.74 7.73 21.34
N THR A 36 -13.68 6.70 22.18
CA THR A 36 -14.71 6.42 23.20
C THR A 36 -14.16 6.67 24.59
N LEU A 37 -14.92 7.35 25.45
CA LEU A 37 -14.62 7.50 26.87
C LEU A 37 -15.64 6.69 27.66
N VAL A 38 -15.21 5.62 28.32
CA VAL A 38 -16.03 4.84 29.25
C VAL A 38 -15.70 5.31 30.67
N TYR A 39 -16.70 5.69 31.46
CA TYR A 39 -16.45 6.33 32.76
C TYR A 39 -17.45 5.94 33.83
N GLY A 40 -16.99 6.00 35.08
CA GLY A 40 -17.82 5.87 36.29
C GLY A 40 -18.07 7.21 36.96
N GLU A 41 -18.11 7.23 38.29
CA GLU A 41 -18.31 8.44 39.09
C GLU A 41 -17.07 9.36 39.07
N HIS A 42 -15.87 8.78 39.16
CA HIS A 42 -14.58 9.44 39.29
C HIS A 42 -13.63 9.13 38.14
N ASP A 43 -13.56 7.87 37.72
CA ASP A 43 -12.52 7.38 36.81
C ASP A 43 -13.05 7.15 35.39
N ALA A 44 -12.13 7.11 34.43
CA ALA A 44 -12.43 6.84 33.03
C ALA A 44 -11.33 6.02 32.31
N VAL A 45 -11.76 5.27 31.30
CA VAL A 45 -10.92 4.57 30.33
C VAL A 45 -11.20 5.16 28.95
N LEU A 46 -10.15 5.61 28.25
CA LEU A 46 -10.24 6.04 26.86
C LEU A 46 -9.98 4.84 25.95
N VAL A 47 -10.74 4.72 24.86
CA VAL A 47 -10.56 3.69 23.83
C VAL A 47 -10.31 4.37 22.48
N ASP A 48 -9.28 3.92 21.78
CA ASP A 48 -8.84 4.37 20.46
C ASP A 48 -8.52 5.87 20.39
N PRO A 49 -7.40 6.31 21.01
CA PRO A 49 -6.93 7.68 20.88
C PRO A 49 -6.54 8.02 19.42
N PRO A 50 -6.80 9.25 18.94
CA PRO A 50 -6.65 9.62 17.54
C PRO A 50 -5.18 9.84 17.14
N MET A 51 -4.91 10.08 15.86
CA MET A 51 -3.53 10.17 15.34
C MET A 51 -2.89 11.56 15.27
N THR A 52 -3.63 12.66 15.11
CA THR A 52 -2.97 13.96 14.86
C THR A 52 -2.82 14.83 16.10
N TYR A 53 -1.86 15.76 16.10
CA TYR A 53 -1.69 16.74 17.16
C TYR A 53 -3.00 17.46 17.52
N GLU A 54 -3.76 17.90 16.51
CA GLU A 54 -5.02 18.61 16.71
C GLU A 54 -6.09 17.71 17.34
N GLN A 55 -6.23 16.47 16.84
CA GLN A 55 -7.20 15.53 17.37
C GLN A 55 -6.88 15.16 18.83
N VAL A 56 -5.60 14.90 19.14
CA VAL A 56 -5.14 14.57 20.50
C VAL A 56 -5.40 15.73 21.47
N GLN A 57 -5.15 16.98 21.07
CA GLN A 57 -5.49 18.16 21.89
C GLN A 57 -6.98 18.22 22.19
N ARG A 58 -7.83 18.02 21.18
CA ARG A 58 -9.29 18.04 21.34
C ARG A 58 -9.80 16.92 22.25
N VAL A 59 -9.23 15.71 22.15
CA VAL A 59 -9.52 14.59 23.05
C VAL A 59 -9.09 14.92 24.48
N GLY A 60 -7.88 15.45 24.67
CA GLY A 60 -7.41 15.83 26.01
C GLY A 60 -8.31 16.88 26.67
N ASP A 61 -8.73 17.90 25.92
CA ASP A 61 -9.67 18.91 26.44
C ASP A 61 -11.04 18.33 26.76
N TRP A 62 -11.48 17.33 25.98
CA TRP A 62 -12.75 16.64 26.21
C TRP A 62 -12.71 15.78 27.47
N ILE A 63 -11.61 15.08 27.73
CA ILE A 63 -11.38 14.32 28.96
C ILE A 63 -11.36 15.27 30.17
N GLU A 64 -10.63 16.39 30.12
CA GLU A 64 -10.61 17.35 31.24
C GLU A 64 -11.99 17.94 31.54
N ARG A 65 -12.77 18.27 30.49
CA ARG A 65 -14.15 18.78 30.67
C ARG A 65 -15.09 17.75 31.28
N SER A 66 -14.82 16.46 31.11
CA SER A 66 -15.62 15.39 31.75
C SER A 66 -15.46 15.40 33.28
N GLY A 67 -14.36 15.97 33.78
CA GLY A 67 -14.01 15.96 35.21
C GLY A 67 -13.57 14.59 35.75
N LYS A 68 -13.37 13.60 34.87
CA LYS A 68 -12.95 12.25 35.23
C LYS A 68 -11.44 12.12 35.28
N HIS A 69 -10.94 11.23 36.14
CA HIS A 69 -9.54 10.83 36.17
C HIS A 69 -9.32 9.73 35.14
N LEU A 70 -8.46 10.00 34.14
CA LEU A 70 -8.11 8.99 33.15
C LEU A 70 -7.14 7.97 33.78
N THR A 71 -7.60 6.73 33.95
CA THR A 71 -6.81 5.65 34.57
C THR A 71 -6.20 4.70 33.55
N ALA A 72 -6.82 4.58 32.37
CA ALA A 72 -6.31 3.73 31.30
C ALA A 72 -6.65 4.27 29.90
N VAL A 73 -5.82 3.87 28.95
CA VAL A 73 -6.07 4.01 27.51
C VAL A 73 -6.06 2.60 26.91
N TYR A 74 -6.99 2.29 26.02
CA TYR A 74 -7.05 1.01 25.31
C TYR A 74 -7.00 1.24 23.79
N ALA A 75 -6.31 0.38 23.06
CA ALA A 75 -6.36 0.35 21.60
C ALA A 75 -6.92 -1.00 21.14
N THR A 76 -7.89 -0.93 20.23
CA THR A 76 -8.60 -2.11 19.71
C THR A 76 -7.75 -2.91 18.72
N HIS A 77 -6.91 -2.25 17.93
CA HIS A 77 -6.10 -2.88 16.88
C HIS A 77 -4.89 -2.00 16.49
N GLY A 78 -4.13 -2.46 15.49
CA GLY A 78 -2.81 -1.91 15.15
C GLY A 78 -2.77 -0.71 14.19
N HIS A 79 -3.91 -0.29 13.59
CA HIS A 79 -3.92 0.85 12.65
C HIS A 79 -3.62 2.16 13.37
N GLY A 80 -2.82 3.01 12.71
CA GLY A 80 -2.20 4.18 13.33
C GLY A 80 -3.18 5.23 13.86
N ASP A 81 -4.33 5.38 13.21
CA ASP A 81 -5.39 6.31 13.61
C ASP A 81 -6.11 5.95 14.91
N HIS A 82 -5.84 4.78 15.47
CA HIS A 82 -6.38 4.29 16.75
C HIS A 82 -5.35 4.31 17.90
N TRP A 83 -4.09 4.71 17.66
CA TRP A 83 -3.09 4.74 18.74
C TRP A 83 -1.94 5.74 18.60
N PHE A 84 -1.70 6.35 17.43
CA PHE A 84 -0.52 7.20 17.22
C PHE A 84 -0.42 8.39 18.18
N GLY A 85 -1.54 8.92 18.64
CA GLY A 85 -1.59 10.04 19.58
C GLY A 85 -1.35 9.66 21.05
N THR A 86 -1.18 8.38 21.37
CA THR A 86 -1.17 7.89 22.75
C THR A 86 -0.06 8.51 23.60
N ASP A 87 1.19 8.52 23.11
CA ASP A 87 2.31 9.08 23.88
C ASP A 87 2.07 10.56 24.23
N LEU A 88 1.64 11.35 23.25
CA LEU A 88 1.32 12.76 23.45
C LEU A 88 0.17 12.95 24.45
N LEU A 89 -0.84 12.08 24.41
CA LEU A 89 -1.94 12.11 25.38
C LEU A 89 -1.46 11.76 26.80
N LEU A 90 -0.59 10.76 26.96
CA LEU A 90 -0.04 10.33 28.24
C LEU A 90 0.85 11.40 28.89
N GLN A 91 1.47 12.28 28.11
CA GLN A 91 2.17 13.45 28.65
C GLN A 91 1.22 14.39 29.42
N ARG A 92 -0.07 14.44 29.04
CA ARG A 92 -1.12 15.22 29.72
C ARG A 92 -1.78 14.44 30.86
N PHE A 93 -1.86 13.11 30.75
CA PHE A 93 -2.47 12.22 31.74
C PHE A 93 -1.48 11.13 32.17
N PRO A 94 -0.44 11.48 32.96
CA PRO A 94 0.67 10.58 33.27
C PRO A 94 0.31 9.39 34.16
N ASP A 95 -0.85 9.43 34.82
CA ASP A 95 -1.35 8.33 35.65
C ASP A 95 -2.03 7.22 34.81
N ALA A 96 -2.39 7.52 33.56
CA ALA A 96 -3.07 6.58 32.69
C ALA A 96 -2.12 5.49 32.19
N VAL A 97 -2.59 4.24 32.18
CA VAL A 97 -1.81 3.11 31.65
C VAL A 97 -2.35 2.72 30.26
N PRO A 98 -1.51 2.70 29.20
CA PRO A 98 -1.92 2.23 27.89
C PRO A 98 -1.93 0.69 27.83
N TYR A 99 -3.06 0.10 27.40
CA TYR A 99 -3.31 -1.33 27.28
C TYR A 99 -3.72 -1.74 25.88
N ALA A 100 -3.23 -2.88 25.44
CA ALA A 100 -3.64 -3.58 24.22
C ALA A 100 -3.32 -5.08 24.39
N THR A 101 -3.79 -5.95 23.51
CA THR A 101 -3.37 -7.35 23.54
C THR A 101 -1.99 -7.53 22.90
N ASP A 102 -1.33 -8.66 23.15
CA ASP A 102 0.01 -8.93 22.60
C ASP A 102 0.02 -8.92 21.07
N GLY A 103 -1.04 -9.44 20.43
CA GLY A 103 -1.20 -9.42 18.97
C GLY A 103 -1.34 -8.00 18.43
N THR A 104 -2.23 -7.20 19.04
CA THR A 104 -2.36 -5.77 18.69
C THR A 104 -1.04 -5.01 18.84
N ILE A 105 -0.27 -5.23 19.92
CA ILE A 105 1.04 -4.59 20.12
C ILE A 105 2.04 -5.01 19.04
N ALA A 106 2.03 -6.28 18.63
CA ALA A 106 2.87 -6.75 17.52
C ALA A 106 2.52 -6.04 16.20
N MET A 107 1.22 -5.87 15.91
CA MET A 107 0.76 -5.14 14.73
C MET A 107 1.14 -3.65 14.77
N MET A 108 1.09 -3.00 15.94
CA MET A 108 1.57 -1.62 16.12
C MET A 108 3.06 -1.50 15.75
N HIS A 109 3.88 -2.47 16.12
CA HIS A 109 5.29 -2.47 15.73
C HIS A 109 5.45 -2.63 14.21
N GLN A 110 4.71 -3.53 13.58
CA GLN A 110 4.78 -3.76 12.13
C GLN A 110 4.36 -2.50 11.34
N GLN A 111 3.20 -1.93 11.66
CA GLN A 111 2.62 -0.82 10.92
C GLN A 111 3.20 0.55 11.33
N GLY A 112 3.46 0.75 12.62
CA GLY A 112 3.95 2.01 13.18
C GLY A 112 5.44 2.29 12.98
N THR A 113 6.25 1.28 12.58
CA THR A 113 7.69 1.47 12.32
C THR A 113 8.05 1.33 10.85
N ALA A 114 7.65 0.24 10.17
CA ALA A 114 7.99 0.02 8.77
C ALA A 114 6.99 0.71 7.82
N GLY A 115 5.69 0.58 8.07
CA GLY A 115 4.64 1.12 7.19
C GLY A 115 4.36 2.62 7.36
N ARG A 116 4.70 3.20 8.53
CA ARG A 116 4.38 4.59 8.86
C ARG A 116 4.97 5.60 7.88
N ALA A 117 6.28 5.51 7.64
CA ALA A 117 6.97 6.47 6.78
C ALA A 117 6.51 6.40 5.32
N GLU A 118 6.08 5.21 4.87
CA GLU A 118 5.63 4.99 3.50
C GLU A 118 4.20 5.48 3.28
N MET A 119 3.31 5.33 4.28
CA MET A 119 1.89 5.67 4.18
C MET A 119 1.52 6.94 4.94
N TRP A 120 1.56 6.86 6.27
CA TRP A 120 1.00 7.86 7.17
C TRP A 120 1.70 9.22 7.10
N ASP A 121 3.04 9.24 7.12
CA ASP A 121 3.80 10.50 7.07
C ASP A 121 3.73 11.15 5.67
N VAL A 122 3.48 10.37 4.63
CA VAL A 122 3.22 10.87 3.26
C VAL A 122 1.81 11.44 3.14
N ASP A 123 0.83 10.82 3.78
CA ASP A 123 -0.58 11.23 3.73
C ASP A 123 -0.85 12.45 4.61
N PHE A 124 -0.20 12.56 5.76
CA PHE A 124 -0.43 13.60 6.75
C PHE A 124 0.90 14.24 7.19
N PRO A 125 1.62 14.89 6.25
CA PRO A 125 2.92 15.48 6.56
C PRO A 125 2.81 16.46 7.71
N ASP A 126 3.72 16.34 8.68
CA ASP A 126 3.84 17.17 9.88
C ASP A 126 2.62 17.18 10.83
N GLN A 127 1.63 16.31 10.64
CA GLN A 127 0.41 16.27 11.45
C GLN A 127 0.42 15.21 12.55
N ILE A 128 1.19 14.14 12.38
CA ILE A 128 1.23 12.99 13.29
C ILE A 128 2.40 13.16 14.26
N PRO A 129 2.18 13.08 15.60
CA PRO A 129 3.25 13.18 16.58
C PRO A 129 4.20 11.98 16.52
N PRO A 130 5.36 12.02 17.20
CA PRO A 130 6.10 10.81 17.51
C PRO A 130 5.19 9.80 18.22
N SER A 131 5.20 8.55 17.73
CA SER A 131 4.29 7.50 18.21
C SER A 131 5.08 6.27 18.65
N PRO A 132 5.86 6.35 19.74
CA PRO A 132 6.48 5.16 20.31
C PRO A 132 5.38 4.18 20.77
N VAL A 133 5.61 2.88 20.60
CA VAL A 133 4.72 1.84 21.13
C VAL A 133 4.91 1.77 22.65
N THR A 134 4.03 2.42 23.41
CA THR A 134 4.09 2.51 24.89
C THR A 134 3.20 1.51 25.62
N TYR A 135 2.46 0.70 24.86
CA TYR A 135 1.40 -0.18 25.36
C TYR A 135 1.92 -1.35 26.19
N ARG A 136 1.13 -1.76 27.18
CA ARG A 136 1.31 -2.98 27.96
C ARG A 136 0.23 -3.99 27.62
N THR A 137 0.53 -5.27 27.76
CA THR A 137 -0.46 -6.33 27.65
C THR A 137 -1.61 -6.10 28.63
N VAL A 138 -2.84 -6.14 28.13
CA VAL A 138 -4.05 -6.03 28.94
C VAL A 138 -4.11 -7.15 29.99
N PRO A 139 -4.54 -6.87 31.23
CA PRO A 139 -4.73 -7.92 32.25
C PRO A 139 -5.72 -8.99 31.80
N ALA A 140 -5.47 -10.25 32.18
CA ALA A 140 -6.33 -11.38 31.80
C ALA A 140 -7.76 -11.27 32.33
N ASP A 141 -7.97 -10.56 33.45
CA ASP A 141 -9.28 -10.26 34.05
C ASP A 141 -9.89 -8.93 33.54
N GLY A 142 -9.25 -8.29 32.57
CA GLY A 142 -9.66 -7.01 31.98
C GLY A 142 -9.26 -5.78 32.78
N ILE A 143 -9.49 -4.62 32.19
CA ILE A 143 -9.23 -3.31 32.80
C ILE A 143 -10.30 -3.08 33.88
N GLU A 144 -9.88 -2.76 35.10
CA GLU A 144 -10.79 -2.39 36.18
C GLU A 144 -11.22 -0.93 36.03
N LEU A 145 -12.54 -0.68 36.17
CA LEU A 145 -13.10 0.66 36.27
C LEU A 145 -14.17 0.67 37.36
N GLU A 146 -13.84 1.19 38.54
CA GLU A 146 -14.74 1.34 39.70
C GLU A 146 -15.50 0.06 40.09
N GLY A 147 -14.79 -1.08 40.07
CA GLY A 147 -15.35 -2.39 40.37
C GLY A 147 -16.03 -3.10 39.20
N HIS A 148 -16.07 -2.50 38.01
CA HIS A 148 -16.46 -3.16 36.76
C HIS A 148 -15.25 -3.61 35.95
N ARG A 149 -15.47 -4.53 35.02
CA ARG A 149 -14.44 -5.05 34.12
C ARG A 149 -14.74 -4.68 32.67
N LEU A 150 -13.73 -4.14 32.00
CA LEU A 150 -13.70 -3.92 30.56
C LEU A 150 -12.79 -5.01 29.98
N LEU A 151 -13.37 -5.89 29.18
CA LEU A 151 -12.76 -7.13 28.72
C LEU A 151 -12.30 -6.98 27.27
N ALA A 152 -11.01 -7.15 27.01
CA ALA A 152 -10.49 -7.29 25.65
C ALA A 152 -10.91 -8.66 25.10
N VAL A 153 -11.54 -8.68 23.92
CA VAL A 153 -11.97 -9.89 23.24
C VAL A 153 -11.31 -9.95 21.87
N GLU A 154 -10.43 -10.94 21.70
CA GLU A 154 -9.75 -11.25 20.44
C GLU A 154 -10.74 -11.75 19.38
N VAL A 155 -10.90 -10.99 18.29
CA VAL A 155 -11.80 -11.37 17.21
C VAL A 155 -11.07 -11.89 15.97
N GLY A 156 -9.79 -11.58 15.83
CA GLY A 156 -8.93 -12.08 14.76
C GLY A 156 -8.78 -11.05 13.64
N HIS A 157 -8.98 -11.48 12.39
CA HIS A 157 -8.85 -10.60 11.23
C HIS A 157 -10.13 -9.82 10.93
N THR A 158 -9.99 -8.51 10.72
CA THR A 158 -11.04 -7.62 10.21
C THR A 158 -10.51 -6.73 9.09
N ASP A 159 -10.41 -5.42 9.30
CA ASP A 159 -9.71 -4.52 8.39
C ASP A 159 -8.18 -4.56 8.59
N THR A 160 -7.74 -5.22 9.68
CA THR A 160 -6.38 -5.72 9.94
C THR A 160 -6.40 -7.01 10.77
N ASP A 161 -5.27 -7.70 10.82
CA ASP A 161 -5.00 -8.82 11.73
C ASP A 161 -4.93 -8.41 13.21
N ASP A 162 -5.06 -9.42 14.08
CA ASP A 162 -4.98 -9.30 15.55
C ASP A 162 -5.85 -8.18 16.15
N THR A 163 -7.05 -8.04 15.58
CA THR A 163 -8.07 -7.08 16.01
C THR A 163 -8.83 -7.61 17.23
N THR A 164 -9.14 -6.69 18.14
CA THR A 164 -9.92 -6.93 19.35
C THR A 164 -11.10 -5.99 19.46
N VAL A 165 -12.07 -6.35 20.31
CA VAL A 165 -13.09 -5.41 20.80
C VAL A 165 -12.98 -5.25 22.32
N LEU A 166 -13.39 -4.09 22.84
CA LEU A 166 -13.50 -3.88 24.28
C LEU A 166 -14.97 -4.05 24.71
N HIS A 167 -15.25 -5.12 25.44
CA HIS A 167 -16.59 -5.45 25.95
C HIS A 167 -16.76 -4.96 27.39
N VAL A 168 -17.84 -4.25 27.67
CA VAL A 168 -18.21 -3.75 29.01
C VAL A 168 -19.54 -4.39 29.43
N PRO A 169 -19.52 -5.58 30.07
CA PRO A 169 -20.73 -6.36 30.31
C PRO A 169 -21.77 -5.64 31.17
N SER A 170 -21.34 -4.81 32.12
CA SER A 170 -22.24 -4.13 33.07
C SER A 170 -23.21 -3.17 32.42
N ILE A 171 -22.87 -2.63 31.24
CA ILE A 171 -23.71 -1.73 30.44
C ILE A 171 -24.06 -2.31 29.06
N GLY A 172 -23.58 -3.53 28.75
CA GLY A 172 -23.78 -4.18 27.46
C GLY A 172 -23.15 -3.41 26.30
N LEU A 173 -22.05 -2.70 26.53
CA LEU A 173 -21.34 -1.94 25.50
C LEU A 173 -20.26 -2.80 24.85
N VAL A 174 -20.13 -2.71 23.53
CA VAL A 174 -18.94 -3.15 22.81
C VAL A 174 -18.34 -1.96 22.06
N VAL A 175 -17.11 -1.58 22.39
CA VAL A 175 -16.31 -0.69 21.54
C VAL A 175 -15.61 -1.58 20.53
N ALA A 176 -16.10 -1.56 19.29
CA ALA A 176 -15.77 -2.56 18.30
C ALA A 176 -14.49 -2.26 17.51
N GLY A 177 -13.95 -1.04 17.59
CA GLY A 177 -12.95 -0.58 16.62
C GLY A 177 -13.47 -0.82 15.20
N ASP A 178 -12.58 -1.20 14.29
CA ASP A 178 -12.95 -1.44 12.90
C ASP A 178 -13.37 -2.88 12.61
N VAL A 179 -13.81 -3.59 13.64
CA VAL A 179 -14.69 -4.76 13.44
C VAL A 179 -16.05 -4.32 12.89
N ALA A 180 -16.50 -3.10 13.22
CA ALA A 180 -17.81 -2.58 12.84
C ALA A 180 -17.71 -1.16 12.28
N TYR A 181 -18.54 -0.86 11.27
CA TYR A 181 -18.60 0.45 10.59
C TYR A 181 -20.04 0.98 10.60
N ASN A 182 -20.23 2.29 10.78
CA ASN A 182 -21.57 2.87 10.91
C ASN A 182 -21.78 4.10 10.02
N GLY A 183 -22.42 3.91 8.85
CA GLY A 183 -22.69 4.99 7.91
C GLY A 183 -21.46 5.51 7.16
N VAL A 184 -20.44 4.66 7.01
CA VAL A 184 -19.16 4.95 6.34
C VAL A 184 -18.79 3.74 5.49
N HIS A 185 -18.14 3.95 4.35
CA HIS A 185 -17.59 2.83 3.57
C HIS A 185 -16.42 2.15 4.30
N GLN A 186 -16.33 0.82 4.15
CA GLN A 186 -15.40 -0.02 4.90
C GLN A 186 -14.03 -0.13 4.22
N TYR A 187 -12.98 -0.19 5.03
CA TYR A 187 -11.62 -0.46 4.57
C TYR A 187 -11.45 -1.95 4.29
N LEU A 188 -11.39 -2.34 3.01
CA LEU A 188 -11.26 -3.75 2.61
C LEU A 188 -9.85 -4.10 2.11
N LEU A 189 -8.88 -3.20 2.24
CA LEU A 189 -7.56 -3.35 1.58
C LEU A 189 -6.83 -4.63 2.02
N GLU A 190 -7.00 -5.01 3.29
CA GLU A 190 -6.37 -6.20 3.88
C GLU A 190 -7.27 -7.44 3.79
N SER A 191 -8.43 -7.37 3.14
CA SER A 191 -9.43 -8.45 3.15
C SER A 191 -9.24 -9.51 2.05
N ALA A 192 -8.10 -9.53 1.36
CA ALA A 192 -7.78 -10.52 0.33
C ALA A 192 -7.71 -11.95 0.91
N HIS A 193 -7.70 -12.97 0.04
CA HIS A 193 -7.43 -14.37 0.40
C HIS A 193 -8.32 -14.96 1.52
N GLY A 194 -9.59 -14.53 1.60
CA GLY A 194 -10.53 -14.99 2.65
C GLY A 194 -10.61 -14.07 3.87
N GLY A 195 -10.07 -12.86 3.78
CA GLY A 195 -10.17 -11.86 4.83
C GLY A 195 -11.62 -11.45 5.11
N ILE A 196 -12.47 -11.33 4.07
CA ILE A 196 -13.90 -11.05 4.27
C ILE A 196 -14.59 -12.17 5.08
N GLU A 197 -14.32 -13.44 4.78
CA GLU A 197 -14.83 -14.58 5.55
C GLU A 197 -14.38 -14.54 7.01
N SER A 198 -13.12 -14.18 7.24
CA SER A 198 -12.55 -14.06 8.57
C SER A 198 -13.19 -12.90 9.35
N TRP A 199 -13.46 -11.78 8.68
CA TRP A 199 -14.15 -10.64 9.26
C TRP A 199 -15.62 -10.96 9.58
N LEU A 200 -16.31 -11.72 8.72
CA LEU A 200 -17.66 -12.22 9.03
C LEU A 200 -17.67 -13.10 10.29
N ALA A 201 -16.63 -13.92 10.51
CA ALA A 201 -16.47 -14.70 11.73
C ALA A 201 -16.12 -13.82 12.96
N ALA A 202 -15.40 -12.71 12.77
CA ALA A 202 -15.18 -11.71 13.82
C ALA A 202 -16.51 -11.05 14.25
N LEU A 203 -17.38 -10.71 13.29
CA LEU A 203 -18.73 -10.19 13.58
C LEU A 203 -19.59 -11.21 14.33
N ASP A 204 -19.47 -12.51 14.04
CA ASP A 204 -20.16 -13.56 14.79
C ASP A 204 -19.73 -13.59 16.27
N LYS A 205 -18.43 -13.42 16.54
CA LYS A 205 -17.91 -13.33 17.91
C LYS A 205 -18.47 -12.11 18.64
N VAL A 206 -18.54 -10.95 17.98
CA VAL A 206 -19.12 -9.73 18.55
C VAL A 206 -20.62 -9.90 18.82
N ALA A 207 -21.37 -10.46 17.87
CA ALA A 207 -22.80 -10.74 18.03
C ALA A 207 -23.08 -11.67 19.22
N ALA A 208 -22.21 -12.66 19.45
CA ALA A 208 -22.31 -13.60 20.57
C ALA A 208 -22.15 -12.94 21.95
N LEU A 209 -21.58 -11.73 22.03
CA LEU A 209 -21.52 -10.93 23.26
C LEU A 209 -22.89 -10.31 23.62
N GLN A 210 -23.86 -10.35 22.69
CA GLN A 210 -25.20 -9.79 22.84
C GLN A 210 -25.21 -8.31 23.29
N PRO A 211 -24.50 -7.41 22.57
CA PRO A 211 -24.39 -6.02 22.98
C PRO A 211 -25.74 -5.28 22.92
N ARG A 212 -25.89 -4.33 23.83
CA ARG A 212 -26.95 -3.31 23.84
C ARG A 212 -26.55 -2.04 23.09
N ALA A 213 -25.25 -1.79 22.95
CA ALA A 213 -24.69 -0.70 22.15
C ALA A 213 -23.36 -1.13 21.51
N VAL A 214 -23.07 -0.64 20.30
CA VAL A 214 -21.86 -0.96 19.53
C VAL A 214 -21.26 0.33 19.00
N ILE A 215 -20.03 0.66 19.41
CA ILE A 215 -19.29 1.79 18.85
C ILE A 215 -18.41 1.31 17.71
N ALA A 216 -18.67 1.80 16.51
CA ALA A 216 -17.82 1.60 15.33
C ALA A 216 -16.57 2.50 15.37
N GLY A 217 -15.42 1.97 14.97
CA GLY A 217 -14.15 2.72 14.86
C GLY A 217 -14.27 3.87 13.87
N HIS A 218 -14.92 3.62 12.72
CA HIS A 218 -15.33 4.65 11.78
C HIS A 218 -16.85 4.81 11.70
N LYS A 219 -17.36 6.02 12.02
CA LYS A 219 -18.80 6.32 11.99
C LYS A 219 -19.18 7.70 11.48
N ASN A 220 -20.40 7.79 10.96
CA ASN A 220 -21.14 9.04 10.89
C ASN A 220 -21.62 9.43 12.31
N LYS A 221 -21.18 10.61 12.77
CA LYS A 221 -21.48 11.12 14.12
C LYS A 221 -22.96 11.35 14.41
N ASP A 222 -23.78 11.48 13.37
CA ASP A 222 -25.22 11.68 13.50
C ASP A 222 -26.00 10.37 13.67
N LEU A 223 -25.33 9.21 13.55
CA LEU A 223 -25.96 7.89 13.70
C LEU A 223 -25.80 7.33 15.12
N PRO A 224 -26.83 6.64 15.65
CA PRO A 224 -26.79 6.03 16.97
C PRO A 224 -25.90 4.78 16.98
N ASP A 225 -25.43 4.41 18.17
CA ASP A 225 -24.61 3.23 18.45
C ASP A 225 -25.43 1.95 18.66
N ASP A 226 -26.39 1.71 17.76
CA ASP A 226 -27.35 0.61 17.84
C ASP A 226 -26.68 -0.76 17.53
N PRO A 227 -27.00 -1.86 18.24
CA PRO A 227 -26.49 -3.19 17.93
C PRO A 227 -26.71 -3.66 16.49
N ALA A 228 -27.70 -3.12 15.77
CA ALA A 228 -27.94 -3.37 14.35
C ALA A 228 -26.73 -3.00 13.45
N ILE A 229 -25.78 -2.21 13.94
CA ILE A 229 -24.51 -1.91 13.25
C ILE A 229 -23.77 -3.19 12.86
N ILE A 230 -23.83 -4.25 13.68
CA ILE A 230 -23.18 -5.54 13.39
C ILE A 230 -23.74 -6.13 12.09
N GLU A 231 -25.07 -6.19 11.98
CA GLU A 231 -25.73 -6.75 10.80
C GLU A 231 -25.61 -5.85 9.57
N ARG A 232 -25.59 -4.52 9.74
CA ARG A 232 -25.31 -3.59 8.63
C ARG A 232 -23.88 -3.74 8.12
N THR A 233 -22.91 -3.92 9.01
CA THR A 233 -21.51 -4.19 8.65
C THR A 233 -21.42 -5.52 7.87
N ARG A 234 -22.10 -6.56 8.37
CA ARG A 234 -22.21 -7.87 7.72
C ARG A 234 -22.80 -7.76 6.32
N GLU A 235 -23.89 -7.04 6.16
CA GLU A 235 -24.57 -6.86 4.87
C GLU A 235 -23.64 -6.20 3.84
N TYR A 236 -22.89 -5.17 4.25
CA TYR A 236 -21.89 -4.53 3.39
C TYR A 236 -20.80 -5.50 2.96
N LEU A 237 -20.22 -6.28 3.88
CA LEU A 237 -19.19 -7.28 3.57
C LEU A 237 -19.71 -8.35 2.60
N LEU A 238 -20.95 -8.81 2.78
CA LEU A 238 -21.58 -9.78 1.88
C LEU A 238 -21.80 -9.20 0.48
N ASN A 239 -22.22 -7.94 0.39
CA ASN A 239 -22.36 -7.25 -0.89
C ASN A 239 -21.02 -6.98 -1.56
N ALA A 240 -20.01 -6.55 -0.80
CA ALA A 240 -18.65 -6.37 -1.27
C ALA A 240 -18.08 -7.67 -1.85
N ARG A 241 -18.17 -8.79 -1.10
CA ARG A 241 -17.74 -10.10 -1.58
C ARG A 241 -18.45 -10.51 -2.86
N ARG A 242 -19.79 -10.42 -2.90
CA ARG A 242 -20.58 -10.76 -4.09
C ARG A 242 -20.08 -9.99 -5.31
N LEU A 243 -19.82 -8.69 -5.16
CA LEU A 243 -19.32 -7.85 -6.25
C LEU A 243 -17.87 -8.13 -6.63
N LEU A 244 -17.00 -8.44 -5.66
CA LEU A 244 -15.63 -8.86 -5.94
C LEU A 244 -15.58 -10.19 -6.70
N ASP A 245 -16.47 -11.13 -6.39
CA ASP A 245 -16.58 -12.43 -7.06
C ASP A 245 -16.99 -12.32 -8.54
N GLU A 246 -17.69 -11.24 -8.91
CA GLU A 246 -18.04 -10.91 -10.31
C GLU A 246 -16.81 -10.46 -11.11
N LYS A 247 -15.70 -10.12 -10.45
CA LYS A 247 -14.46 -9.59 -11.03
C LYS A 247 -14.65 -8.39 -11.98
N PRO A 248 -15.41 -7.36 -11.57
CA PRO A 248 -15.55 -6.14 -12.35
C PRO A 248 -14.22 -5.37 -12.42
N SER A 249 -14.15 -4.34 -13.26
CA SER A 249 -13.08 -3.35 -13.15
C SER A 249 -13.18 -2.58 -11.81
N PRO A 250 -12.09 -1.99 -11.30
CA PRO A 250 -12.13 -1.13 -10.11
C PRO A 250 -13.19 -0.03 -10.20
N ARG A 251 -13.36 0.55 -11.39
CA ARG A 251 -14.35 1.61 -11.64
C ARG A 251 -15.77 1.09 -11.51
N GLU A 252 -16.08 -0.04 -12.12
CA GLU A 252 -17.41 -0.65 -12.03
C GLU A 252 -17.73 -1.07 -10.59
N TYR A 253 -16.76 -1.65 -9.85
CA TYR A 253 -16.95 -1.96 -8.43
C TYR A 253 -17.24 -0.71 -7.61
N PHE A 254 -16.48 0.36 -7.83
CA PHE A 254 -16.67 1.64 -7.15
C PHE A 254 -18.08 2.21 -7.40
N ASP A 255 -18.51 2.27 -8.66
CA ASP A 255 -19.83 2.77 -9.02
C ASP A 255 -20.95 1.90 -8.42
N GLN A 256 -20.77 0.58 -8.35
CA GLN A 256 -21.77 -0.35 -7.80
C GLN A 256 -21.90 -0.26 -6.27
N ILE A 257 -20.79 -0.23 -5.54
CA ILE A 257 -20.81 -0.10 -4.07
C ILE A 257 -21.36 1.26 -3.65
N THR A 258 -20.96 2.34 -4.31
CA THR A 258 -21.45 3.68 -4.00
C THR A 258 -22.94 3.84 -4.36
N ALA A 259 -23.44 3.14 -5.39
CA ALA A 259 -24.87 3.08 -5.69
C ALA A 259 -25.69 2.27 -4.65
N LEU A 260 -25.11 1.22 -4.06
CA LEU A 260 -25.75 0.45 -2.99
C LEU A 260 -25.82 1.23 -1.67
N TYR A 261 -24.82 2.08 -1.42
CA TYR A 261 -24.67 2.83 -0.17
C TYR A 261 -24.46 4.33 -0.42
N PRO A 262 -25.41 5.04 -1.05
CA PRO A 262 -25.23 6.42 -1.48
C PRO A 262 -25.13 7.41 -0.31
N ASP A 263 -25.64 7.05 0.86
CA ASP A 263 -25.64 7.88 2.07
C ASP A 263 -24.44 7.60 2.99
N HIS A 264 -23.57 6.64 2.64
CA HIS A 264 -22.36 6.38 3.41
C HIS A 264 -21.31 7.47 3.16
N LEU A 265 -20.66 7.90 4.24
CA LEU A 265 -19.54 8.82 4.17
C LEU A 265 -18.28 8.11 3.65
N ASN A 266 -17.30 8.94 3.27
CA ASN A 266 -15.94 8.51 2.97
C ASN A 266 -15.83 7.46 1.85
N VAL A 267 -16.00 7.86 0.59
CA VAL A 267 -15.92 6.93 -0.56
C VAL A 267 -14.49 6.46 -0.90
N GLY A 268 -13.46 7.04 -0.27
CA GLY A 268 -12.04 6.68 -0.43
C GLY A 268 -11.77 5.17 -0.33
N PRO A 269 -12.12 4.52 0.80
CA PRO A 269 -12.07 3.07 1.01
C PRO A 269 -12.52 2.24 -0.16
N VAL A 270 -13.65 2.59 -0.77
CA VAL A 270 -14.17 1.85 -1.92
C VAL A 270 -13.15 1.86 -3.05
N TRP A 271 -12.57 3.02 -3.36
CA TRP A 271 -11.68 3.16 -4.52
C TRP A 271 -10.35 2.44 -4.35
N TYR A 272 -9.62 2.69 -3.25
CA TYR A 272 -8.32 2.07 -3.09
C TYR A 272 -8.42 0.57 -2.78
N SER A 273 -9.49 0.11 -2.12
CA SER A 273 -9.75 -1.33 -2.00
C SER A 273 -10.08 -1.97 -3.34
N ALA A 274 -10.86 -1.31 -4.20
CA ALA A 274 -11.14 -1.81 -5.54
C ALA A 274 -9.85 -1.96 -6.37
N VAL A 275 -8.99 -0.93 -6.39
CA VAL A 275 -7.72 -0.97 -7.13
C VAL A 275 -6.80 -2.09 -6.63
N ALA A 276 -6.78 -2.36 -5.33
CA ALA A 276 -5.94 -3.40 -4.77
C ALA A 276 -6.50 -4.83 -4.95
N LEU A 277 -7.82 -5.00 -4.79
CA LEU A 277 -8.46 -6.32 -4.82
C LEU A 277 -8.90 -6.76 -6.22
N LEU A 278 -9.10 -5.81 -7.13
CA LEU A 278 -9.49 -6.05 -8.53
C LEU A 278 -8.39 -5.51 -9.45
N PRO A 279 -7.25 -6.21 -9.56
CA PRO A 279 -6.24 -5.82 -10.53
C PRO A 279 -6.87 -5.83 -11.93
N GLU A 280 -6.72 -4.72 -12.67
CA GLU A 280 -7.17 -4.69 -14.05
C GLU A 280 -6.47 -5.81 -14.84
N PRO A 281 -7.19 -6.53 -15.73
CA PRO A 281 -6.51 -7.42 -16.68
C PRO A 281 -5.47 -6.60 -17.45
N PRO A 282 -4.27 -7.15 -17.68
CA PRO A 282 -3.16 -6.41 -18.28
C PRO A 282 -3.63 -5.77 -19.59
N SER A 283 -3.67 -4.43 -19.61
CA SER A 283 -3.89 -3.69 -20.84
C SER A 283 -2.61 -3.76 -21.68
N ALA A 284 -2.67 -3.46 -22.97
CA ALA A 284 -1.46 -3.32 -23.80
C ALA A 284 -0.42 -2.32 -23.23
N SER A 285 -0.79 -1.50 -22.23
CA SER A 285 0.17 -0.67 -21.49
C SER A 285 1.05 -1.46 -20.51
N SER A 286 0.60 -2.59 -19.95
CA SER A 286 1.41 -3.31 -18.94
C SER A 286 2.59 -4.08 -19.54
N VAL A 287 2.43 -4.63 -20.74
CA VAL A 287 3.53 -5.33 -21.46
C VAL A 287 4.56 -4.31 -21.94
N ALA A 288 4.09 -3.14 -22.41
CA ALA A 288 4.95 -2.04 -22.81
C ALA A 288 5.73 -1.49 -21.62
N ASP A 289 5.07 -1.25 -20.48
CA ASP A 289 5.72 -0.76 -19.26
C ASP A 289 6.70 -1.79 -18.70
N GLU A 290 6.33 -3.07 -18.66
CA GLU A 290 7.19 -4.15 -18.18
C GLU A 290 8.44 -4.31 -19.06
N VAL A 291 8.30 -4.36 -20.38
CA VAL A 291 9.45 -4.51 -21.29
C VAL A 291 10.31 -3.25 -21.32
N THR A 292 9.71 -2.06 -21.14
CA THR A 292 10.43 -0.79 -21.00
C THR A 292 11.28 -0.80 -19.74
N SER A 293 10.70 -1.13 -18.57
CA SER A 293 11.44 -1.18 -17.31
C SER A 293 12.53 -2.25 -17.33
N TRP A 294 12.21 -3.45 -17.81
CA TRP A 294 13.21 -4.51 -17.98
C TRP A 294 14.38 -4.08 -18.87
N PHE A 295 14.12 -3.35 -19.96
CA PHE A 295 15.18 -2.93 -20.88
C PHE A 295 16.01 -1.78 -20.34
N PHE A 296 15.38 -0.71 -19.83
CA PHE A 296 16.10 0.51 -19.44
C PHE A 296 16.62 0.48 -18.01
N ASP A 297 15.84 -0.05 -17.07
CA ASP A 297 16.17 0.00 -15.64
C ASP A 297 17.05 -1.19 -15.21
N ASP A 298 16.87 -2.36 -15.85
CA ASP A 298 17.63 -3.56 -15.54
C ASP A 298 18.72 -3.86 -16.59
N TYR A 299 18.35 -4.21 -17.82
CA TYR A 299 19.31 -4.62 -18.84
C TYR A 299 20.34 -3.53 -19.16
N LEU A 300 19.89 -2.34 -19.56
CA LEU A 300 20.78 -1.25 -19.98
C LEU A 300 21.65 -0.78 -18.82
N ALA A 301 21.08 -0.59 -17.63
CA ALA A 301 21.83 -0.20 -16.43
C ALA A 301 22.92 -1.23 -16.09
N THR A 302 22.59 -2.53 -16.11
CA THR A 302 23.55 -3.61 -15.87
C THR A 302 24.61 -3.66 -16.96
N TRP A 303 24.22 -3.55 -18.23
CA TRP A 303 25.12 -3.58 -19.37
C TRP A 303 26.13 -2.43 -19.34
N ILE A 304 25.66 -1.20 -19.05
CA ILE A 304 26.51 -0.02 -18.89
C ILE A 304 27.46 -0.24 -17.72
N GLY A 305 26.95 -0.67 -16.56
CA GLY A 305 27.76 -0.81 -15.37
C GLY A 305 28.85 -1.86 -15.48
N VAL A 306 28.57 -3.00 -16.14
CA VAL A 306 29.59 -4.02 -16.41
C VAL A 306 30.60 -3.52 -17.46
N GLY A 307 30.13 -2.84 -18.52
CA GLY A 307 30.99 -2.28 -19.56
C GLY A 307 31.96 -1.21 -19.03
N ALA A 308 31.46 -0.34 -18.14
CA ALA A 308 32.24 0.72 -17.48
C ALA A 308 33.05 0.23 -16.26
N GLY A 309 32.86 -1.02 -15.84
CA GLY A 309 33.54 -1.61 -14.68
C GLY A 309 33.03 -1.14 -13.31
N THR A 310 31.86 -0.50 -13.24
CA THR A 310 31.22 -0.10 -11.99
C THR A 310 30.40 -1.24 -11.36
N ILE A 311 30.02 -2.25 -12.14
CA ILE A 311 29.39 -3.50 -11.68
C ILE A 311 30.35 -4.66 -11.93
N GLN A 312 30.71 -5.40 -10.88
CA GLN A 312 31.60 -6.55 -10.97
C GLN A 312 30.84 -7.83 -11.33
N ARG A 313 30.64 -8.08 -12.63
CA ARG A 313 30.14 -9.36 -13.17
C ARG A 313 31.00 -9.81 -14.35
N GLY A 314 31.14 -11.13 -14.51
CA GLY A 314 31.74 -11.71 -15.71
C GLY A 314 30.82 -11.58 -16.93
N PRO A 315 31.35 -11.66 -18.16
CA PRO A 315 30.59 -11.44 -19.41
C PRO A 315 29.46 -12.44 -19.62
N GLU A 316 29.43 -13.55 -18.87
CA GLU A 316 28.35 -14.54 -18.84
C GLU A 316 27.01 -13.93 -18.40
N PHE A 317 27.02 -12.79 -17.70
CA PHE A 317 25.81 -12.06 -17.31
C PHE A 317 24.88 -11.77 -18.48
N ILE A 318 25.44 -11.65 -19.69
CA ILE A 318 24.64 -11.28 -20.86
C ILE A 318 23.61 -12.35 -21.21
N LEU A 319 23.80 -13.60 -20.80
CA LEU A 319 22.83 -14.68 -21.01
C LEU A 319 21.55 -14.51 -20.16
N ASP A 320 21.57 -13.59 -19.20
CA ASP A 320 20.39 -13.12 -18.49
C ASP A 320 19.52 -12.18 -19.34
N TYR A 321 20.04 -11.68 -20.46
CA TYR A 321 19.36 -10.68 -21.29
C TYR A 321 19.34 -11.02 -22.78
N TRP A 322 20.31 -11.76 -23.29
CA TRP A 322 20.42 -12.19 -24.70
C TRP A 322 20.15 -13.68 -24.81
N SER A 323 19.44 -14.10 -25.86
CA SER A 323 19.17 -15.52 -26.13
C SER A 323 20.34 -16.20 -26.84
N ALA A 324 20.28 -17.53 -26.89
CA ALA A 324 20.98 -18.33 -27.88
C ALA A 324 19.97 -19.29 -28.51
N PRO A 325 19.77 -19.30 -29.85
CA PRO A 325 20.47 -18.48 -30.83
C PRO A 325 20.13 -16.98 -30.76
N LEU A 326 21.06 -16.13 -31.20
CA LEU A 326 20.90 -14.68 -31.36
C LEU A 326 21.35 -14.27 -32.76
N HIS A 327 20.53 -13.54 -33.51
CA HIS A 327 20.98 -12.90 -34.75
C HIS A 327 21.45 -11.48 -34.46
N TRP A 328 22.58 -11.10 -35.04
CA TRP A 328 23.08 -9.73 -35.01
C TRP A 328 23.44 -9.31 -36.43
N SER A 329 22.90 -8.17 -36.86
CA SER A 329 23.34 -7.46 -38.06
C SER A 329 23.73 -6.01 -37.77
N ASP A 330 24.92 -5.59 -38.17
CA ASP A 330 25.34 -4.19 -38.27
C ASP A 330 26.20 -3.98 -39.52
N GLU A 331 26.97 -2.90 -39.57
CA GLU A 331 27.85 -2.58 -40.71
C GLU A 331 28.98 -3.59 -40.91
N ASP A 332 29.44 -4.25 -39.83
CA ASP A 332 30.60 -5.15 -39.82
C ASP A 332 30.21 -6.62 -39.59
N VAL A 333 29.06 -6.87 -38.96
CA VAL A 333 28.60 -8.17 -38.50
C VAL A 333 27.27 -8.52 -39.15
N ASN A 334 27.14 -9.74 -39.67
CA ASN A 334 25.83 -10.30 -40.04
C ASN A 334 25.88 -11.82 -39.84
N GLN A 335 25.54 -12.28 -38.63
CA GLN A 335 25.67 -13.69 -38.28
C GLN A 335 24.72 -14.13 -37.16
N TRP A 336 24.55 -15.45 -37.05
CA TRP A 336 23.89 -16.10 -35.94
C TRP A 336 24.91 -16.60 -34.91
N PHE A 337 24.73 -16.21 -33.66
CA PHE A 337 25.43 -16.78 -32.51
C PHE A 337 24.58 -17.92 -31.97
N MET A 338 25.00 -19.16 -32.25
CA MET A 338 24.13 -20.33 -32.06
C MET A 338 24.04 -20.84 -30.61
N ASP A 339 25.02 -20.52 -29.77
CA ASP A 339 25.11 -21.00 -28.40
C ASP A 339 25.56 -19.89 -27.43
N GLY A 340 25.39 -20.15 -26.13
CA GLY A 340 25.74 -19.20 -25.07
C GLY A 340 27.20 -18.73 -25.12
N PRO A 341 28.20 -19.61 -25.27
CA PRO A 341 29.59 -19.21 -25.42
C PRO A 341 29.84 -18.25 -26.59
N ALA A 342 29.20 -18.46 -27.75
CA ALA A 342 29.33 -17.55 -28.89
C ALA A 342 28.75 -16.16 -28.58
N VAL A 343 27.61 -16.10 -27.90
CA VAL A 343 26.96 -14.84 -27.46
C VAL A 343 27.83 -14.09 -26.45
N VAL A 344 28.39 -14.80 -25.45
CA VAL A 344 29.32 -14.24 -24.46
C VAL A 344 30.58 -13.70 -25.13
N GLY A 345 31.13 -14.43 -26.10
CA GLY A 345 32.29 -14.01 -26.89
C GLY A 345 32.04 -12.72 -27.67
N ALA A 346 30.84 -12.56 -28.25
CA ALA A 346 30.46 -11.34 -28.97
C ALA A 346 30.41 -10.13 -28.03
N LEU A 347 29.81 -10.27 -26.84
CA LEU A 347 29.80 -9.22 -25.84
C LEU A 347 31.23 -8.86 -25.39
N GLN A 348 32.07 -9.86 -25.11
CA GLN A 348 33.45 -9.64 -24.68
C GLN A 348 34.24 -8.78 -25.68
N GLN A 349 34.08 -9.05 -26.98
CA GLN A 349 34.71 -8.26 -28.04
C GLN A 349 34.19 -6.82 -28.04
N LEU A 350 32.86 -6.66 -27.96
CA LEU A 350 32.23 -5.34 -27.94
C LEU A 350 32.69 -4.51 -26.73
N HIS A 351 32.55 -5.05 -25.52
CA HIS A 351 32.97 -4.37 -24.29
C HIS A 351 34.48 -4.14 -24.25
N GLY A 352 35.29 -5.05 -24.80
CA GLY A 352 36.74 -4.87 -24.95
C GLY A 352 37.07 -3.62 -25.77
N ARG A 353 36.51 -3.53 -26.98
CA ARG A 353 36.68 -2.37 -27.87
C ARG A 353 36.24 -1.06 -27.20
N LEU A 354 35.11 -1.07 -26.51
CA LEU A 354 34.60 0.11 -25.81
C LEU A 354 35.50 0.52 -24.64
N ARG A 355 35.98 -0.42 -23.83
CA ARG A 355 36.94 -0.13 -22.76
C ARG A 355 38.25 0.43 -23.28
N ASP A 356 38.79 -0.13 -24.36
CA ASP A 356 40.00 0.38 -25.01
C ASP A 356 39.79 1.82 -25.54
N ALA A 357 38.56 2.18 -25.90
CA ALA A 357 38.18 3.54 -26.30
C ALA A 357 37.88 4.50 -25.13
N GLY A 358 37.92 4.04 -23.88
CA GLY A 358 37.66 4.83 -22.67
C GLY A 358 36.18 4.96 -22.30
N TYR A 359 35.35 3.97 -22.65
CA TYR A 359 33.92 3.94 -22.36
C TYR A 359 33.59 4.07 -20.87
N ALA A 360 32.64 4.94 -20.55
CA ALA A 360 32.16 5.17 -19.19
C ALA A 360 30.63 5.13 -19.08
N HIS A 361 29.90 5.57 -20.11
CA HIS A 361 28.45 5.69 -20.06
C HIS A 361 27.82 5.58 -21.46
N THR A 362 26.52 5.25 -21.52
CA THR A 362 25.71 5.36 -22.74
C THR A 362 24.52 6.27 -22.46
N ALA A 363 24.46 7.40 -23.17
CA ALA A 363 23.28 8.26 -23.20
C ALA A 363 22.26 7.72 -24.21
N VAL A 364 20.98 7.98 -23.96
CA VAL A 364 19.85 7.55 -24.80
C VAL A 364 19.07 8.78 -25.31
N PRO A 365 19.43 9.35 -26.48
CA PRO A 365 18.78 10.56 -26.99
C PRO A 365 17.33 10.36 -27.45
N ASP A 366 17.03 9.20 -28.03
CA ASP A 366 15.68 8.86 -28.54
C ASP A 366 15.48 7.34 -28.48
N TRP A 367 14.25 6.92 -28.24
CA TRP A 367 13.87 5.52 -28.15
C TRP A 367 12.38 5.31 -28.44
N ARG A 368 12.02 4.08 -28.82
CA ARG A 368 10.65 3.66 -29.06
C ARG A 368 10.49 2.19 -28.69
N VAL A 369 9.38 1.88 -28.03
CA VAL A 369 8.95 0.49 -27.78
C VAL A 369 7.71 0.21 -28.61
N ARG A 370 7.68 -0.96 -29.26
CA ARG A 370 6.52 -1.47 -29.97
C ARG A 370 6.19 -2.87 -29.47
N VAL A 371 5.05 -3.02 -28.80
CA VAL A 371 4.54 -4.34 -28.40
C VAL A 371 3.76 -4.94 -29.56
N TYR A 372 4.04 -6.20 -29.88
CA TYR A 372 3.30 -6.97 -30.89
C TYR A 372 2.20 -7.82 -30.24
N HIS A 373 2.53 -8.49 -29.13
CA HIS A 373 1.64 -9.31 -28.28
C HIS A 373 2.31 -9.53 -26.91
N ASP A 374 1.66 -10.27 -26.01
CA ASP A 374 2.08 -10.45 -24.60
C ASP A 374 3.51 -10.97 -24.41
N ASP A 375 4.05 -11.66 -25.42
CA ASP A 375 5.36 -12.32 -25.38
C ASP A 375 6.35 -11.77 -26.43
N GLY A 376 5.99 -10.72 -27.17
CA GLY A 376 6.77 -10.25 -28.30
C GLY A 376 6.72 -8.73 -28.45
N ALA A 377 7.89 -8.09 -28.48
CA ALA A 377 8.04 -6.66 -28.67
C ALA A 377 9.34 -6.32 -29.42
N ALA A 378 9.44 -5.07 -29.84
CA ALA A 378 10.69 -4.49 -30.34
C ALA A 378 11.02 -3.19 -29.63
N ILE A 379 12.33 -2.93 -29.51
CA ILE A 379 12.88 -1.74 -28.90
C ILE A 379 13.84 -1.10 -29.88
N GLU A 380 13.53 0.11 -30.32
CA GLU A 380 14.39 0.94 -31.14
C GLU A 380 15.01 2.01 -30.25
N VAL A 381 16.31 2.24 -30.34
CA VAL A 381 17.00 3.15 -29.43
C VAL A 381 18.24 3.74 -30.07
N ILE A 382 18.52 5.01 -29.80
CA ILE A 382 19.80 5.63 -30.10
C ILE A 382 20.69 5.50 -28.88
N TRP A 383 21.86 4.90 -29.07
CA TRP A 383 22.89 4.82 -28.04
C TRP A 383 24.06 5.72 -28.42
N SER A 384 24.26 6.78 -27.63
CA SER A 384 25.45 7.63 -27.66
C SER A 384 26.42 7.12 -26.60
N ARG A 385 27.42 6.33 -27.01
CA ARG A 385 28.43 5.76 -26.10
C ARG A 385 29.52 6.80 -25.83
N GLN A 386 29.81 7.09 -24.57
CA GLN A 386 30.61 8.24 -24.16
C GLN A 386 31.72 7.86 -23.19
N ARG A 387 32.76 8.70 -23.17
CA ARG A 387 33.81 8.73 -22.15
C ARG A 387 33.33 9.48 -20.91
N ALA A 388 34.10 9.42 -19.83
CA ALA A 388 33.77 10.07 -18.56
C ALA A 388 33.67 11.62 -18.65
N ASP A 389 34.33 12.22 -19.64
CA ASP A 389 34.27 13.66 -19.91
C ASP A 389 33.10 14.08 -20.82
N GLY A 390 32.23 13.13 -21.20
CA GLY A 390 31.10 13.34 -22.10
C GLY A 390 31.47 13.28 -23.59
N THR A 391 32.73 13.06 -23.95
CA THR A 391 33.14 12.92 -25.35
C THR A 391 32.56 11.63 -25.93
N GLU A 392 31.84 11.75 -27.05
CA GLU A 392 31.26 10.62 -27.75
C GLU A 392 32.35 9.72 -28.37
N ILE A 393 32.20 8.41 -28.20
CA ILE A 393 33.00 7.36 -28.82
C ILE A 393 32.35 6.97 -30.14
N GLU A 394 31.06 6.69 -30.08
CA GLU A 394 30.23 6.33 -31.23
C GLU A 394 28.76 6.56 -30.91
N ARG A 395 27.97 6.75 -31.97
CA ARG A 395 26.52 6.82 -31.90
C ARG A 395 25.91 5.82 -32.88
N ILE A 396 25.04 4.98 -32.35
CA ILE A 396 24.34 3.96 -33.12
C ILE A 396 22.84 4.07 -32.91
N ALA A 397 22.07 3.83 -33.96
CA ALA A 397 20.66 3.45 -33.81
C ALA A 397 20.61 1.93 -33.80
N ALA A 398 19.97 1.35 -32.79
CA ALA A 398 19.82 -0.08 -32.62
C ALA A 398 18.33 -0.45 -32.57
N HIS A 399 17.98 -1.56 -33.19
CA HIS A 399 16.72 -2.25 -33.07
C HIS A 399 16.99 -3.58 -32.38
N PHE A 400 16.24 -3.84 -31.31
CA PHE A 400 16.25 -5.07 -30.54
C PHE A 400 14.90 -5.77 -30.73
N GLU A 401 14.91 -6.97 -31.27
CA GLU A 401 13.75 -7.86 -31.21
C GLU A 401 13.80 -8.60 -29.88
N VAL A 402 12.72 -8.53 -29.10
CA VAL A 402 12.65 -9.12 -27.75
C VAL A 402 11.48 -10.07 -27.61
N ALA A 403 11.75 -11.22 -27.00
CA ALA A 403 10.75 -12.25 -26.76
C ALA A 403 10.73 -12.67 -25.30
N ARG A 404 9.53 -12.91 -24.77
CA ARG A 404 9.32 -13.43 -23.42
C ARG A 404 9.31 -14.95 -23.45
N GLY A 405 10.14 -15.56 -22.61
CA GLY A 405 10.15 -17.00 -22.38
C GLY A 405 9.98 -17.35 -20.91
N PRO A 406 10.16 -18.62 -20.53
CA PRO A 406 10.02 -19.08 -19.15
C PRO A 406 10.95 -18.41 -18.12
N ARG A 407 12.00 -17.71 -18.59
CA ARG A 407 12.98 -16.99 -17.77
C ARG A 407 12.88 -15.45 -17.91
N GLY A 408 11.72 -14.97 -18.38
CA GLY A 408 11.47 -13.56 -18.65
C GLY A 408 11.87 -13.14 -20.06
N TRP A 409 11.98 -11.82 -20.25
CA TRP A 409 12.37 -11.19 -21.53
C TRP A 409 13.82 -11.49 -21.91
N ARG A 410 14.05 -11.68 -23.21
CA ARG A 410 15.38 -11.78 -23.82
C ARG A 410 15.41 -11.06 -25.16
N ILE A 411 16.53 -10.42 -25.47
CA ILE A 411 16.89 -9.99 -26.82
C ILE A 411 17.17 -11.23 -27.66
N VAL A 412 16.43 -11.37 -28.74
CA VAL A 412 16.54 -12.50 -29.70
C VAL A 412 17.09 -12.08 -31.06
N GLY A 413 17.13 -10.77 -31.33
CA GLY A 413 17.73 -10.19 -32.53
C GLY A 413 18.24 -8.78 -32.29
N ILE A 414 19.35 -8.41 -32.95
CA ILE A 414 19.95 -7.08 -32.90
C ILE A 414 20.20 -6.60 -34.33
N GLN A 415 19.76 -5.39 -34.65
CA GLN A 415 20.11 -4.68 -35.88
C GLN A 415 20.64 -3.31 -35.50
N ALA A 416 21.79 -2.89 -36.02
CA ALA A 416 22.36 -1.59 -35.68
C ALA A 416 23.01 -0.89 -36.88
N VAL A 417 23.02 0.44 -36.86
CA VAL A 417 23.68 1.28 -37.86
C VAL A 417 24.29 2.50 -37.20
N SER A 418 25.44 2.96 -37.69
CA SER A 418 26.06 4.20 -37.24
C SER A 418 25.19 5.39 -37.65
N THR A 419 25.06 6.40 -36.79
CA THR A 419 24.23 7.57 -37.12
C THR A 419 24.74 8.87 -36.50
N PRO A 420 24.67 10.01 -37.20
CA PRO A 420 24.89 11.32 -36.60
C PRO A 420 23.63 11.92 -35.95
N SER A 421 22.45 11.31 -36.15
CA SER A 421 21.16 11.84 -35.69
C SER A 421 20.90 11.48 -34.22
N ASP A 422 20.20 12.38 -33.52
CA ASP A 422 19.62 12.13 -32.19
C ASP A 422 18.13 11.74 -32.26
N SER A 423 17.58 11.52 -33.46
CA SER A 423 16.20 11.05 -33.63
C SER A 423 16.11 9.83 -34.53
N LEU A 424 15.38 8.81 -34.08
CA LEU A 424 15.13 7.55 -34.78
C LEU A 424 14.38 7.75 -36.10
N ASN A 425 13.49 8.76 -36.17
CA ASN A 425 12.74 9.08 -37.38
C ASN A 425 13.64 9.51 -38.55
N ASN A 426 14.85 10.01 -38.26
CA ASN A 426 15.82 10.38 -39.30
C ASN A 426 16.75 9.23 -39.70
N VAL A 427 16.71 8.10 -38.99
CA VAL A 427 17.64 6.96 -39.20
C VAL A 427 16.93 5.79 -39.84
N TRP A 428 15.78 5.39 -39.29
CA TRP A 428 15.00 4.29 -39.85
C TRP A 428 14.22 4.77 -41.07
N LEU A 429 14.28 3.99 -42.16
CA LEU A 429 13.53 4.28 -43.38
C LEU A 429 12.03 4.23 -43.06
N GLU A 430 11.35 5.37 -43.13
CA GLU A 430 9.90 5.40 -43.06
C GLU A 430 9.32 4.56 -44.20
N THR A 431 8.59 3.50 -43.85
CA THR A 431 7.73 2.82 -44.82
C THR A 431 6.51 3.71 -45.03
N LYS A 432 6.30 4.16 -46.27
CA LYS A 432 5.06 4.83 -46.68
C LYS A 432 3.83 3.93 -46.47
#